data_AF-A0A2E0FHG1-F1
#
_entry.id   AF-A0A2E0FHG1-F1
#
_cell.length_a   1.000
_cell.length_b   1.000
_cell.length_c   1.000
_cell.angle_alpha   90.00
_cell.angle_beta   90.00
_cell.angle_gamma   90.00
#
_symmetry.space_group_name_H-M   'P 1'
#
loop_
_entity.id
_entity.type
_entity.pdbx_description
1 polymer ?
#
loop_
_entity_poly.entity_id
_entity_poly.type
_entity_poly.pdbx_seq_one_letter_code
_entity_poly.pdbx_strand_id
1 'polypeptide(L)'
;MEELYPFIRAFHILGAAMWLGESILVNFVLYPALRRNPNEAKRSFVLAIYRRVFNLTTMSAVITLLTGILLLISSTDGDMYKLSSSDLGRSLIAASLIGILLIPLHIMEKRSIIRMKKAHETASFVPEQFLPRLKWTSIITAIALVTAFLIMLNSVSPML
;
A
#
# COMPACT_ATOMS: atom_id res chain seq x y z
N MET A 1 -25.70 5.12 9.86
CA MET A 1 -24.57 4.95 8.92
C MET A 1 -24.53 6.04 7.85
N GLU A 2 -25.68 6.52 7.37
CA GLU A 2 -25.75 7.53 6.31
C GLU A 2 -24.93 8.80 6.59
N GLU A 3 -24.99 9.36 7.80
CA GLU A 3 -24.20 10.55 8.17
C GLU A 3 -22.68 10.31 8.21
N LEU A 4 -22.24 9.06 8.51
CA LEU A 4 -20.83 8.69 8.60
C LEU A 4 -20.23 8.26 7.26
N TYR A 5 -21.08 7.87 6.31
CA TYR A 5 -20.68 7.39 4.98
C TYR A 5 -19.67 8.31 4.26
N PRO A 6 -19.89 9.64 4.12
CA PRO A 6 -18.94 10.51 3.44
C PRO A 6 -17.58 10.57 4.12
N PHE A 7 -17.54 10.50 5.46
CA PHE A 7 -16.29 10.48 6.22
C PHE A 7 -15.53 9.18 6.03
N ILE A 8 -16.22 8.03 6.11
CA ILE A 8 -15.61 6.71 5.87
C ILE A 8 -15.04 6.66 4.46
N ARG A 9 -15.77 7.16 3.46
CA ARG A 9 -15.31 7.27 2.07
C ARG A 9 -14.08 8.16 1.94
N ALA A 10 -14.07 9.32 2.59
CA ALA A 10 -12.92 10.23 2.57
C ALA A 10 -11.68 9.58 3.17
N PHE A 11 -11.80 8.89 4.32
CA PHE A 11 -10.69 8.16 4.94
C PHE A 11 -10.20 7.00 4.09
N HIS A 12 -11.09 6.29 3.40
CA HIS A 12 -10.72 5.23 2.46
C HIS A 12 -9.86 5.77 1.31
N ILE A 13 -10.33 6.84 0.66
CA ILE A 13 -9.63 7.48 -0.45
C ILE A 13 -8.28 8.05 0.02
N LEU A 14 -8.26 8.72 1.17
CA LEU A 14 -7.03 9.26 1.75
C LEU A 14 -6.03 8.15 2.07
N GLY A 15 -6.47 7.05 2.68
CA GLY A 15 -5.62 5.90 2.97
C GLY A 15 -5.01 5.28 1.71
N ALA A 16 -5.84 5.07 0.67
CA ALA A 16 -5.39 4.55 -0.61
C ALA A 16 -4.39 5.50 -1.30
N ALA A 17 -4.67 6.81 -1.30
CA ALA A 17 -3.79 7.83 -1.87
C ALA A 17 -2.43 7.89 -1.14
N MET A 18 -2.44 7.81 0.20
CA MET A 18 -1.22 7.74 1.00
C MET A 18 -0.40 6.49 0.69
N TRP A 19 -1.06 5.33 0.52
CA TRP A 19 -0.38 4.07 0.19
C TRP A 19 0.28 4.14 -1.20
N LEU A 20 -0.40 4.71 -2.20
CA LEU A 20 0.16 4.93 -3.52
C LEU A 20 1.32 5.93 -3.50
N GLY A 21 1.13 7.08 -2.84
CA GLY A 21 2.14 8.13 -2.74
C GLY A 21 3.43 7.66 -2.07
N GLU A 22 3.31 6.80 -1.05
CA GLU A 22 4.47 6.13 -0.47
C GLU A 22 5.17 5.21 -1.48
N SER A 23 4.42 4.38 -2.19
CA SER A 23 5.02 3.44 -3.15
C SER A 23 5.84 4.20 -4.19
N ILE A 24 5.37 5.39 -4.61
CA ILE A 24 6.13 6.31 -5.46
C ILE A 24 7.37 6.84 -4.73
N LEU A 25 7.22 7.37 -3.51
CA LEU A 25 8.35 7.91 -2.73
C LEU A 25 9.47 6.87 -2.52
N VAL A 26 9.10 5.64 -2.17
CA VAL A 26 10.05 4.53 -1.95
C VAL A 26 10.79 4.19 -3.23
N ASN A 27 10.07 4.02 -4.35
CA ASN A 27 10.66 3.57 -5.62
C ASN A 27 11.51 4.64 -6.30
N PHE A 28 11.09 5.91 -6.27
CA PHE A 28 11.71 6.97 -7.04
C PHE A 28 12.65 7.88 -6.24
N VAL A 29 12.53 7.90 -4.91
CA VAL A 29 13.34 8.79 -4.06
C VAL A 29 14.21 7.99 -3.11
N LEU A 30 13.61 7.20 -2.21
CA LEU A 30 14.35 6.58 -1.12
C LEU A 30 15.25 5.44 -1.61
N TYR A 31 14.79 4.62 -2.54
CA TYR A 31 15.58 3.50 -3.07
C TYR A 31 16.80 3.99 -3.85
N PRO A 32 16.67 4.92 -4.81
CA PRO A 32 17.83 5.51 -5.49
C PRO A 32 18.77 6.23 -4.53
N ALA A 33 18.24 6.95 -3.53
CA ALA A 33 19.07 7.63 -2.53
C ALA A 33 19.88 6.63 -1.70
N LEU A 34 19.30 5.51 -1.27
CA LEU A 34 20.00 4.50 -0.49
C LEU A 34 21.09 3.78 -1.31
N ARG A 35 20.86 3.58 -2.62
CA ARG A 35 21.84 2.97 -3.53
C ARG A 35 23.03 3.89 -3.85
N ARG A 36 22.80 5.19 -3.94
CA ARG A 36 23.82 6.17 -4.39
C ARG A 36 24.69 6.76 -3.27
N ASN A 37 24.34 6.54 -2.00
CA ASN A 37 25.05 7.17 -0.87
C ASN A 37 25.99 6.18 -0.16
N PRO A 38 27.32 6.30 -0.36
CA PRO A 38 28.31 5.49 0.36
C PRO A 38 28.56 6.00 1.80
N ASN A 39 28.17 7.23 2.13
CA ASN A 39 28.39 7.81 3.45
C ASN A 39 27.40 7.25 4.49
N GLU A 40 27.94 6.70 5.57
CA GLU A 40 27.21 6.03 6.65
C GLU A 40 26.18 6.94 7.37
N ALA A 41 26.50 8.21 7.57
CA ALA A 41 25.60 9.17 8.20
C ALA A 41 24.38 9.48 7.30
N LYS A 42 24.61 9.67 5.99
CA LYS A 42 23.53 9.88 5.01
C LYS A 42 22.64 8.65 4.88
N ARG A 43 23.25 7.46 4.91
CA ARG A 43 22.54 6.18 4.92
C ARG A 43 21.64 6.02 6.15
N SER A 44 22.15 6.33 7.34
CA SER A 44 21.40 6.22 8.60
C SER A 44 20.15 7.10 8.58
N PHE A 45 20.28 8.32 8.04
CA PHE A 45 19.16 9.23 7.83
C PHE A 45 18.11 8.66 6.86
N VAL A 46 18.54 8.11 5.71
CA VAL A 46 17.62 7.50 4.73
C VAL A 46 16.88 6.30 5.34
N LEU A 47 17.56 5.45 6.13
CA LEU A 47 16.93 4.32 6.83
C LEU A 47 15.90 4.77 7.88
N ALA A 48 16.16 5.88 8.57
CA ALA A 48 15.19 6.47 9.51
C ALA A 48 13.93 6.97 8.79
N ILE A 49 14.09 7.62 7.63
CA ILE A 49 12.95 8.02 6.78
C ILE A 49 12.17 6.81 6.31
N TYR A 50 12.86 5.78 5.80
CA TYR A 50 12.23 4.53 5.37
C TYR A 50 11.32 3.95 6.46
N ARG A 51 11.80 3.87 7.70
CA ARG A 51 10.99 3.35 8.81
C ARG A 51 9.75 4.21 9.08
N ARG A 52 9.88 5.53 9.05
CA ARG A 52 8.76 6.44 9.29
C ARG A 52 7.70 6.31 8.20
N VAL A 53 8.14 6.25 6.95
CA VAL A 53 7.28 6.04 5.78
C VAL A 53 6.56 4.69 5.88
N PHE A 54 7.25 3.59 6.16
CA PHE A 54 6.64 2.27 6.31
C PHE A 54 5.62 2.15 7.48
N ASN A 55 5.81 2.94 8.53
CA ASN A 55 4.82 3.04 9.60
C ASN A 55 3.55 3.77 9.12
N LEU A 56 3.70 4.83 8.33
CA LEU A 56 2.57 5.53 7.72
C LEU A 56 1.80 4.64 6.74
N THR A 57 2.46 3.84 5.90
CA THR A 57 1.75 2.82 5.09
C THR A 57 1.00 1.84 5.94
N THR A 58 1.60 1.37 7.05
CA THR A 58 0.94 0.39 7.89
C THR A 58 -0.38 0.98 8.40
N MET A 59 -0.36 2.24 8.84
CA MET A 59 -1.56 2.95 9.26
C MET A 59 -2.52 3.18 8.10
N SER A 60 -2.05 3.62 6.94
CA SER A 60 -2.90 3.89 5.77
C SER A 60 -3.54 2.62 5.21
N ALA A 61 -2.82 1.50 5.16
CA ALA A 61 -3.33 0.20 4.74
C ALA A 61 -4.42 -0.30 5.70
N VAL A 62 -4.22 -0.16 7.02
CA VAL A 62 -5.24 -0.52 8.02
C VAL A 62 -6.48 0.37 7.86
N ILE A 63 -6.31 1.69 7.73
CA ILE A 63 -7.43 2.62 7.52
C ILE A 63 -8.18 2.25 6.23
N THR A 64 -7.46 2.04 5.13
CA THR A 64 -8.05 1.69 3.83
C THR A 64 -8.83 0.39 3.91
N LEU A 65 -8.27 -0.64 4.56
CA LEU A 65 -8.93 -1.94 4.71
C LEU A 65 -10.21 -1.83 5.54
N LEU A 66 -10.12 -1.23 6.73
CA LEU A 66 -11.26 -1.12 7.65
C LEU A 66 -12.38 -0.27 7.03
N THR A 67 -12.03 0.89 6.47
CA THR A 67 -13.01 1.75 5.80
C THR A 67 -13.58 1.09 4.55
N GLY A 68 -12.79 0.32 3.81
CA GLY A 68 -13.26 -0.44 2.65
C GLY A 68 -14.30 -1.49 3.03
N ILE A 69 -14.03 -2.27 4.09
CA ILE A 69 -14.99 -3.24 4.65
C ILE A 69 -16.28 -2.53 5.09
N LEU A 70 -16.17 -1.41 5.80
CA LEU A 70 -17.34 -0.64 6.25
C LEU A 70 -18.17 -0.10 5.09
N LEU A 71 -17.54 0.43 4.04
CA LEU A 71 -18.23 0.89 2.84
C LEU A 71 -18.96 -0.25 2.15
N LEU A 72 -18.31 -1.41 2.06
CA LEU A 72 -18.81 -2.58 1.35
C LEU A 72 -19.99 -3.23 2.08
N ILE A 73 -19.94 -3.32 3.41
CA ILE A 73 -21.09 -3.70 4.26
C ILE A 73 -22.22 -2.69 4.11
N SER A 74 -21.91 -1.39 4.18
CA SER A 74 -22.92 -0.33 4.08
C SER A 74 -23.59 -0.29 2.71
N SER A 75 -22.90 -0.64 1.62
CA SER A 75 -23.47 -0.65 0.27
C SER A 75 -24.30 -1.89 -0.05
N THR A 76 -24.17 -2.95 0.76
CA THR A 76 -24.83 -4.24 0.53
C THR A 76 -25.93 -4.54 1.55
N ASP A 77 -26.09 -3.70 2.57
CA ASP A 77 -26.87 -4.00 3.77
C ASP A 77 -26.45 -5.32 4.43
N GLY A 78 -25.17 -5.67 4.31
CA GLY A 78 -24.62 -6.94 4.79
C GLY A 78 -24.81 -8.14 3.84
N ASP A 79 -25.58 -8.02 2.76
CA ASP A 79 -25.76 -9.09 1.78
C ASP A 79 -24.68 -9.05 0.68
N MET A 80 -23.59 -9.77 0.92
CA MET A 80 -22.45 -9.85 0.01
C MET A 80 -22.78 -10.45 -1.36
N TYR A 81 -23.90 -11.17 -1.50
CA TYR A 81 -24.33 -11.71 -2.79
C TYR A 81 -24.68 -10.59 -3.78
N LYS A 82 -25.09 -9.42 -3.30
CA LYS A 82 -25.34 -8.23 -4.14
C LYS A 82 -24.09 -7.74 -4.89
N LEU A 83 -22.88 -8.13 -4.46
CA LEU A 83 -21.65 -7.75 -5.15
C LEU A 83 -21.40 -8.59 -6.39
N SER A 84 -21.86 -9.84 -6.44
CA SER A 84 -21.64 -10.70 -7.61
C SER A 84 -22.62 -10.40 -8.75
N SER A 85 -23.73 -9.74 -8.45
CA SER A 85 -24.82 -9.47 -9.41
C SER A 85 -24.59 -8.25 -10.30
N SER A 86 -23.61 -7.38 -9.99
CA SER A 86 -23.31 -6.18 -10.77
C SER A 86 -21.86 -6.14 -11.25
N ASP A 87 -21.59 -5.46 -12.37
CA ASP A 87 -20.23 -5.27 -12.87
C ASP A 87 -19.38 -4.45 -11.87
N LEU A 88 -19.97 -3.40 -11.30
CA LEU A 88 -19.34 -2.62 -10.23
C LEU A 88 -19.00 -3.47 -9.01
N GLY A 89 -19.93 -4.31 -8.55
CA GLY A 89 -19.70 -5.19 -7.41
C GLY A 89 -18.59 -6.22 -7.67
N ARG A 90 -18.52 -6.78 -8.88
CA ARG A 90 -17.44 -7.69 -9.30
C ARG A 90 -16.08 -6.97 -9.34
N SER A 91 -16.02 -5.73 -9.81
CA SER A 91 -14.82 -4.91 -9.75
C SER A 91 -14.38 -4.58 -8.32
N LEU A 92 -15.33 -4.30 -7.42
CA LEU A 92 -15.04 -4.10 -6.00
C LEU A 92 -14.47 -5.36 -5.36
N ILE A 93 -15.00 -6.55 -5.69
CA ILE A 93 -14.43 -7.83 -5.24
C ILE A 93 -13.00 -7.98 -5.74
N ALA A 94 -12.75 -7.79 -7.04
CA ALA A 94 -11.43 -7.93 -7.63
C ALA A 94 -10.41 -6.96 -7.01
N ALA A 95 -10.77 -5.68 -6.86
CA ALA A 95 -9.93 -4.68 -6.22
C ALA A 95 -9.66 -4.99 -4.73
N SER A 96 -10.66 -5.48 -4.00
CA SER A 96 -10.52 -5.88 -2.60
C SER A 96 -9.57 -7.07 -2.45
N LEU A 97 -9.66 -8.07 -3.33
CA LEU A 97 -8.74 -9.21 -3.35
C LEU A 97 -7.30 -8.76 -3.61
N ILE A 98 -7.08 -7.86 -4.57
CA ILE A 98 -5.76 -7.26 -4.81
C ILE A 98 -5.25 -6.59 -3.53
N GLY A 99 -6.06 -5.72 -2.90
CA GLY A 99 -5.68 -5.04 -1.66
C GLY A 99 -5.31 -5.99 -0.52
N ILE A 100 -6.06 -7.07 -0.33
CA ILE A 100 -5.78 -8.10 0.67
C ILE A 100 -4.47 -8.83 0.35
N LEU A 101 -4.23 -9.18 -0.93
CA LEU A 101 -3.00 -9.84 -1.37
C LEU A 101 -1.75 -8.96 -1.23
N LEU A 102 -1.90 -7.64 -1.12
CA LEU A 102 -0.80 -6.72 -0.85
C LEU A 102 -0.36 -6.69 0.62
N ILE A 103 -1.21 -7.12 1.56
CA ILE A 103 -0.87 -7.11 3.00
C ILE A 103 0.36 -7.98 3.31
N PRO A 104 0.46 -9.24 2.83
CA PRO A 104 1.67 -10.04 3.02
C PRO A 104 2.93 -9.38 2.45
N LEU A 105 2.84 -8.74 1.27
CA LEU A 105 3.96 -8.03 0.66
C LEU A 105 4.42 -6.86 1.55
N HIS A 106 3.48 -6.05 2.05
CA HIS A 106 3.78 -4.97 2.98
C HIS A 106 4.45 -5.46 4.27
N ILE A 107 3.98 -6.58 4.84
CA ILE A 107 4.61 -7.20 6.01
C ILE A 107 6.04 -7.66 5.70
N MET A 108 6.27 -8.25 4.52
CA MET A 108 7.61 -8.68 4.09
C MET A 108 8.56 -7.49 3.90
N GLU A 109 8.08 -6.37 3.39
CA GLU A 109 8.86 -5.13 3.27
C GLU A 109 9.25 -4.57 4.61
N LYS A 110 8.27 -4.40 5.51
CA LYS A 110 8.50 -3.92 6.87
C LYS A 110 9.53 -4.77 7.60
N ARG A 111 9.44 -6.10 7.47
CA ARG A 111 10.43 -7.03 8.03
C ARG A 111 11.82 -6.82 7.44
N SER A 112 11.92 -6.57 6.13
CA SER A 112 13.20 -6.28 5.46
C SER A 112 13.83 -4.99 6.01
N ILE A 113 13.06 -3.91 6.17
CA ILE A 113 13.56 -2.64 6.75
C ILE A 113 14.05 -2.82 8.19
N ILE A 114 13.32 -3.57 9.02
CA ILE A 114 13.74 -3.87 10.40
C ILE A 114 15.06 -4.64 10.42
N ARG A 115 15.21 -5.65 9.53
CA ARG A 115 16.46 -6.41 9.39
C ARG A 115 17.62 -5.53 8.92
N MET A 116 17.38 -4.63 7.96
CA MET A 116 18.39 -3.68 7.49
C MET A 116 18.88 -2.77 8.60
N LYS A 117 17.97 -2.21 9.41
CA LYS A 117 18.34 -1.38 10.58
C LYS A 117 19.19 -2.16 11.57
N LYS A 118 18.80 -3.39 11.90
CA LYS A 118 19.56 -4.23 12.83
C LYS A 118 20.96 -4.54 12.28
N ALA A 119 21.07 -4.88 10.99
CA ALA A 119 22.35 -5.13 10.35
C ALA A 119 23.25 -3.88 10.30
N HIS A 120 22.65 -2.69 10.14
CA HIS A 120 23.36 -1.40 10.22
C HIS A 120 23.89 -1.12 11.62
N GLU A 121 23.10 -1.38 12.65
CA GLU A 121 23.53 -1.22 14.06
C GLU A 121 24.65 -2.20 14.45
N THR A 122 24.72 -3.38 13.83
CA THR A 122 25.76 -4.39 14.10
C THR A 122 26.96 -4.31 13.16
N ALA A 123 27.12 -3.22 12.39
CA ALA A 123 28.18 -3.03 11.38
C ALA A 123 28.30 -4.16 10.33
N SER A 124 27.28 -5.01 10.22
CA SER A 124 27.23 -6.16 9.31
C SER A 124 26.38 -5.86 8.08
N PHE A 125 26.22 -4.59 7.71
CA PHE A 125 25.25 -4.17 6.72
C PHE A 125 25.80 -4.27 5.29
N VAL A 126 25.33 -5.29 4.57
CA VAL A 126 25.58 -5.45 3.14
C VAL A 126 24.31 -5.05 2.35
N PRO A 127 24.30 -3.88 1.70
CA PRO A 127 23.09 -3.28 1.14
C PRO A 127 22.53 -4.07 -0.04
N GLU A 128 23.42 -4.67 -0.84
CA GLU A 128 23.05 -5.44 -2.02
C GLU A 128 22.15 -6.63 -1.66
N GLN A 129 22.20 -7.13 -0.43
CA GLN A 129 21.38 -8.25 0.02
C GLN A 129 19.90 -7.88 0.22
N PHE A 130 19.61 -6.61 0.54
CA PHE A 130 18.27 -6.18 0.94
C PHE A 130 17.58 -5.29 -0.12
N LEU A 131 18.37 -4.50 -0.84
CA LEU A 131 17.89 -3.53 -1.82
C LEU A 131 17.04 -4.16 -2.95
N PRO A 132 17.43 -5.26 -3.60
CA PRO A 132 16.64 -5.83 -4.70
C PRO A 132 15.24 -6.25 -4.26
N ARG A 133 15.15 -6.89 -3.09
CA ARG A 133 13.87 -7.36 -2.53
C ARG A 133 12.93 -6.20 -2.25
N LEU A 134 13.43 -5.14 -1.61
CA LEU A 134 12.66 -3.93 -1.29
C LEU A 134 12.16 -3.19 -2.53
N LYS A 135 12.96 -3.15 -3.60
CA LYS A 135 12.54 -2.56 -4.88
C LYS A 135 11.38 -3.34 -5.49
N TRP A 136 11.51 -4.66 -5.60
CA TRP A 136 10.52 -5.48 -6.28
C TRP A 136 9.18 -5.50 -5.57
N THR A 137 9.18 -5.64 -4.25
CA THR A 137 7.94 -5.60 -3.47
C THR A 137 7.23 -4.26 -3.64
N SER A 138 7.96 -3.14 -3.65
CA SER A 138 7.34 -1.81 -3.74
C SER A 138 6.81 -1.55 -5.15
N ILE A 139 7.49 -2.04 -6.19
CA ILE A 139 6.99 -1.98 -7.58
C ILE A 139 5.71 -2.82 -7.72
N ILE A 140 5.69 -4.04 -7.19
CA ILE A 140 4.51 -4.91 -7.25
C ILE A 140 3.34 -4.23 -6.55
N THR A 141 3.56 -3.64 -5.37
CA THR A 141 2.55 -2.86 -4.64
C THR A 141 2.03 -1.69 -5.48
N ALA A 142 2.91 -0.89 -6.10
CA ALA A 142 2.49 0.23 -6.94
C ALA A 142 1.63 -0.23 -8.14
N ILE A 143 2.09 -1.25 -8.86
CA ILE A 143 1.37 -1.81 -10.03
C ILE A 143 0.00 -2.33 -9.61
N ALA A 144 -0.07 -3.07 -8.50
CA ALA A 144 -1.31 -3.63 -7.99
C ALA A 144 -2.30 -2.54 -7.56
N LEU A 145 -1.85 -1.47 -6.88
CA LEU A 145 -2.70 -0.34 -6.52
C LEU A 145 -3.24 0.39 -7.75
N VAL A 146 -2.40 0.64 -8.75
CA VAL A 146 -2.83 1.23 -10.03
C VAL A 146 -3.82 0.30 -10.74
N THR A 147 -3.57 -1.00 -10.75
CA THR A 147 -4.46 -2.00 -11.38
C THR A 147 -5.82 -2.02 -10.70
N ALA A 148 -5.87 -2.05 -9.36
CA ALA A 148 -7.12 -1.97 -8.61
C ALA A 148 -7.89 -0.68 -8.94
N PHE A 149 -7.20 0.45 -9.02
CA PHE A 149 -7.80 1.73 -9.40
C PHE A 149 -8.38 1.71 -10.83
N LEU A 150 -7.65 1.16 -11.81
CA LEU A 150 -8.11 1.04 -13.20
C LEU A 150 -9.31 0.10 -13.34
N ILE A 151 -9.32 -1.03 -12.61
CA ILE A 151 -10.47 -1.94 -12.56
C ILE A 151 -11.73 -1.20 -12.08
N MET A 152 -11.59 -0.41 -11.01
CA MET A 152 -12.69 0.38 -10.46
C MET A 152 -13.16 1.47 -11.41
N LEU A 153 -12.24 2.19 -12.07
CA LEU A 153 -12.59 3.21 -13.06
C LEU A 153 -13.37 2.62 -14.23
N ASN A 154 -12.91 1.49 -14.78
CA ASN A 154 -13.54 0.88 -15.95
C ASN A 154 -14.96 0.36 -15.65
N SER A 155 -15.24 -0.02 -14.40
CA SER A 155 -16.59 -0.45 -13.99
C SER A 155 -17.58 0.68 -13.72
N VAL A 156 -17.12 1.93 -13.69
CA VAL A 156 -17.97 3.12 -13.51
C VAL A 156 -18.39 3.72 -14.86
N SER A 157 -17.74 3.34 -15.95
CA SER A 157 -18.12 3.75 -17.29
C SER A 157 -19.50 3.19 -17.66
N PRO A 158 -20.51 4.03 -17.95
CA PRO A 158 -21.70 3.54 -18.66
C PRO A 158 -21.23 2.99 -20.01
N MET A 159 -21.74 1.83 -20.40
CA MET A 159 -21.63 1.34 -21.78
C MET A 159 -22.01 2.48 -22.72
N LEU A 160 -21.04 3.02 -23.45
CA LEU A 160 -21.28 3.80 -24.67
C LEU A 160 -21.64 2.83 -25.79
#